data_AF-A0A653DX98-F1
#
_entry.id   AF-A0A653DX98-F1
#
_cell.length_a   1.000
_cell.length_b   1.000
_cell.length_c   1.000
_cell.angle_alpha   90.00
_cell.angle_beta   90.00
_cell.angle_gamma   90.00
#
_symmetry.space_group_name_H-M   'P 1'
#
loop_
_entity.id
_entity.type
_entity.pdbx_description
1 polymer ?
#
loop_
_entity_poly.entity_id
_entity_poly.type
_entity_poly.pdbx_seq_one_letter_code
_entity_poly.pdbx_strand_id
1 'polypeptide(L)'
;MEVFFQEFMKIMGLTTTLYWTSWFLQVFFHLFIIVIIYVTILMQPIFEEYTVIESSSASLILFFFLVWGASCITLTFIFAALFSRATKAAIVVILIWLVPMALENQIIGKSTSVQLAACLWSTLGLCIGYDTIHKFEKVGEG
;
A
#
# COMPACT_ATOMS: atom_id res chain seq x y z
N MET A 1 22.38 -14.50 14.69
CA MET A 1 22.89 -14.45 13.30
C MET A 1 22.67 -13.07 12.67
N GLU A 2 21.53 -12.40 12.90
CA GLU A 2 21.30 -11.00 12.43
C GLU A 2 22.29 -9.97 12.97
N VAL A 3 22.71 -10.09 14.24
CA VAL A 3 23.66 -9.14 14.88
C VAL A 3 25.02 -9.13 14.18
N PHE A 4 25.45 -10.29 13.68
CA PHE A 4 26.75 -10.44 13.04
C PHE A 4 26.82 -9.71 11.69
N PHE A 5 25.73 -9.73 10.90
CA PHE A 5 25.67 -9.01 9.62
C PHE A 5 25.71 -7.49 9.81
N GLN A 6 25.02 -6.97 10.82
CA GLN A 6 25.05 -5.54 11.13
C GLN A 6 26.44 -5.07 11.60
N GLU A 7 27.15 -5.90 12.36
CA GLU A 7 28.53 -5.64 12.76
C GLU A 7 29.50 -5.76 11.57
N PHE A 8 29.35 -6.77 10.71
CA PHE A 8 30.16 -6.92 9.50
C PHE A 8 30.01 -5.73 8.54
N MET A 9 28.80 -5.19 8.38
CA MET A 9 28.54 -4.00 7.56
C MET A 9 29.19 -2.73 8.15
N LYS A 10 29.23 -2.59 9.49
CA LYS A 10 29.99 -1.53 10.15
C LYS A 10 31.50 -1.69 9.96
N ILE A 11 32.01 -2.92 9.98
CA ILE A 11 33.45 -3.23 9.81
C ILE A 11 33.92 -2.95 8.37
N MET A 12 33.06 -3.10 7.35
CA MET A 12 33.36 -2.76 5.95
C MET A 12 33.28 -1.25 5.63
N GLY A 13 33.04 -0.39 6.63
CA GLY A 13 32.92 1.06 6.43
C GLY A 13 31.62 1.48 5.73
N LEU A 14 30.66 0.58 5.58
CA LEU A 14 29.38 0.89 4.97
C LEU A 14 28.52 1.67 5.97
N THR A 15 28.08 2.86 5.58
CA THR A 15 27.25 3.69 6.45
C THR A 15 25.90 3.01 6.67
N THR A 16 25.40 3.05 7.89
CA THR A 16 24.06 2.51 8.23
C THR A 16 22.98 3.11 7.34
N THR A 17 23.15 4.35 6.87
CA THR A 17 22.26 5.01 5.91
C THR A 17 22.17 4.26 4.58
N LEU A 18 23.29 3.76 4.02
CA LEU A 18 23.30 3.03 2.75
C LEU A 18 22.50 1.72 2.83
N TYR A 19 22.56 1.04 3.97
CA TYR A 19 21.76 -0.15 4.21
C TYR A 19 20.26 0.15 4.19
N TRP A 20 19.82 1.18 4.92
CA TRP A 20 18.42 1.58 4.95
C TRP A 20 17.93 2.04 3.58
N THR A 21 18.76 2.75 2.80
CA THR A 21 18.40 3.16 1.43
C THR A 21 18.32 1.97 0.47
N SER A 22 19.21 0.99 0.61
CA SER A 22 19.17 -0.24 -0.19
C SER A 22 17.92 -1.04 0.11
N TRP A 23 17.56 -1.17 1.38
CA TRP A 23 16.33 -1.85 1.80
C TRP A 23 15.09 -1.14 1.28
N PHE A 24 15.03 0.20 1.40
CA PHE A 24 13.94 1.01 0.85
C PHE A 24 13.75 0.78 -0.65
N LEU A 25 14.84 0.85 -1.43
CA LEU A 25 14.80 0.63 -2.88
C LEU A 25 14.35 -0.79 -3.22
N GLN A 26 14.87 -1.81 -2.52
CA GLN A 26 14.47 -3.19 -2.74
C GLN A 26 12.96 -3.40 -2.51
N VAL A 27 12.42 -2.83 -1.42
CA VAL A 27 10.98 -2.89 -1.11
C VAL A 27 10.15 -2.13 -2.16
N PHE A 28 10.62 -0.96 -2.61
CA PHE A 28 9.95 -0.18 -3.65
C PHE A 28 9.87 -0.94 -4.98
N PHE A 29 10.96 -1.58 -5.42
CA PHE A 29 10.96 -2.40 -6.64
C PHE A 29 10.05 -3.63 -6.52
N HIS A 30 10.06 -4.30 -5.37
CA HIS A 30 9.14 -5.42 -5.13
C HIS A 30 7.69 -4.97 -5.20
N LEU A 31 7.36 -3.82 -4.61
CA LEU A 31 6.02 -3.25 -4.68
C LEU A 31 5.62 -2.98 -6.12
N PHE A 32 6.50 -2.35 -6.91
CA PHE A 32 6.21 -2.05 -8.32
C PHE A 32 5.86 -3.30 -9.13
N ILE A 33 6.63 -4.39 -8.94
CA ILE A 33 6.38 -5.68 -9.61
C ILE A 33 5.02 -6.26 -9.18
N ILE A 34 4.73 -6.26 -7.88
CA ILE A 34 3.47 -6.78 -7.33
C ILE A 34 2.27 -5.98 -7.88
N VAL A 35 2.37 -4.65 -7.94
CA VAL A 35 1.31 -3.79 -8.47
C VAL A 35 1.07 -4.06 -9.95
N ILE A 36 2.12 -4.22 -10.76
CA ILE A 36 1.96 -4.58 -12.17
C ILE A 36 1.21 -5.91 -12.30
N ILE A 37 1.63 -6.92 -11.55
CA ILE A 37 0.98 -8.24 -11.57
C ILE A 37 -0.50 -8.09 -11.16
N TYR A 38 -0.78 -7.35 -10.10
CA TYR A 38 -2.15 -7.13 -9.62
C TYR A 38 -3.04 -6.43 -10.65
N VAL A 39 -2.54 -5.39 -11.31
CA VAL A 39 -3.26 -4.68 -12.38
C VAL A 39 -3.46 -5.57 -13.59
N THR A 40 -2.46 -6.37 -13.98
CA THR A 40 -2.62 -7.32 -15.10
C THR A 40 -3.66 -8.40 -14.82
N ILE A 41 -3.79 -8.85 -13.57
CA ILE A 41 -4.82 -9.81 -13.15
C ILE A 41 -6.21 -9.16 -13.16
N LEU A 42 -6.32 -7.89 -12.78
CA LEU A 42 -7.59 -7.14 -12.79
C LEU A 42 -8.09 -6.82 -14.20
N MET A 43 -7.16 -6.50 -15.11
CA MET A 43 -7.45 -6.09 -16.50
C MET A 43 -7.69 -7.28 -17.43
N GLN A 44 -7.21 -8.46 -17.08
CA GLN A 44 -7.32 -9.63 -17.93
C GLN A 44 -8.33 -10.62 -17.34
N PRO A 45 -9.30 -11.11 -18.11
CA PRO A 45 -10.22 -12.14 -17.65
C PRO A 45 -9.48 -13.46 -17.52
N ILE A 46 -8.86 -13.71 -16.37
CA ILE A 46 -8.15 -14.96 -16.07
C ILE A 46 -9.11 -16.00 -15.48
N PHE A 47 -10.21 -15.55 -14.84
CA PHE A 47 -11.13 -16.42 -14.08
C PHE A 47 -12.61 -16.33 -14.45
N GLU A 48 -13.08 -15.25 -15.06
CA GLU A 48 -14.49 -15.10 -15.49
C GLU A 48 -14.58 -14.49 -16.90
N GLU A 49 -15.68 -14.74 -17.62
CA GLU A 49 -15.97 -14.20 -18.96
C GLU A 49 -16.08 -12.67 -19.00
N TYR A 50 -16.10 -12.01 -17.84
CA TYR A 50 -16.23 -10.57 -17.68
C TYR A 50 -14.93 -9.98 -17.12
N THR A 51 -14.50 -8.88 -17.71
CA THR A 51 -13.35 -8.12 -17.18
C THR A 51 -13.83 -7.35 -15.96
N VAL A 52 -13.10 -7.40 -14.83
CA VAL A 52 -13.51 -6.71 -13.58
C VAL A 52 -13.61 -5.19 -13.80
N ILE A 53 -12.87 -4.67 -14.78
CA ILE A 53 -12.82 -3.28 -15.20
C ILE A 53 -12.75 -3.28 -16.73
N GLU A 54 -13.83 -2.90 -17.43
CA GLU A 54 -13.92 -2.93 -18.90
C GLU A 54 -13.71 -1.55 -19.53
N SER A 55 -14.09 -0.48 -18.83
CA SER A 55 -13.98 0.88 -19.38
C SER A 55 -12.68 1.56 -18.99
N SER A 56 -12.17 1.29 -17.77
CA SER A 56 -11.17 2.19 -17.20
C SER A 56 -9.74 1.95 -17.68
N SER A 57 -9.03 3.05 -17.96
CA SER A 57 -7.67 2.97 -18.51
C SER A 57 -6.69 2.32 -17.53
N ALA A 58 -6.00 1.27 -17.98
CA ALA A 58 -4.99 0.53 -17.20
C ALA A 58 -3.95 1.45 -16.53
N SER A 59 -3.61 2.56 -17.19
CA SER A 59 -2.62 3.51 -16.69
C SER A 59 -3.10 4.29 -15.46
N LEU A 60 -4.40 4.63 -15.36
CA LEU A 60 -4.95 5.33 -14.19
C LEU A 60 -4.92 4.42 -12.96
N ILE A 61 -5.32 3.16 -13.14
CA ILE A 61 -5.36 2.16 -12.06
C ILE A 61 -3.93 1.86 -11.57
N LEU A 62 -2.97 1.69 -12.48
CA LEU A 62 -1.57 1.51 -12.12
C LEU A 62 -1.05 2.69 -11.29
N PHE A 63 -1.29 3.93 -11.76
CA PHE A 63 -0.85 5.13 -11.05
C PHE A 63 -1.48 5.21 -9.64
N PHE A 64 -2.77 4.92 -9.52
CA PHE A 64 -3.47 4.87 -8.24
C PHE A 64 -2.83 3.88 -7.25
N PHE A 65 -2.59 2.64 -7.68
CA PHE A 65 -1.96 1.62 -6.83
C PHE A 65 -0.50 1.96 -6.48
N LEU A 66 0.22 2.66 -7.35
CA LEU A 66 1.60 3.10 -7.09
C LEU A 66 1.64 4.16 -5.97
N VAL A 67 0.75 5.17 -6.03
CA VAL A 67 0.63 6.21 -5.00
C VAL A 67 0.19 5.61 -3.65
N TRP A 68 -0.76 4.68 -3.68
CA TRP A 68 -1.16 3.92 -2.49
C TRP A 68 0.00 3.10 -1.91
N GLY A 69 0.76 2.41 -2.76
CA GLY A 69 1.91 1.63 -2.36
C GLY A 69 3.01 2.46 -1.70
N ALA A 70 3.34 3.62 -2.27
CA ALA A 70 4.29 4.56 -1.67
C ALA A 70 3.81 5.03 -0.28
N SER A 71 2.52 5.31 -0.14
CA SER A 71 1.90 5.68 1.14
C SER A 71 2.02 4.55 2.17
N CYS A 72 1.74 3.30 1.78
CA CYS A 72 1.91 2.12 2.65
C CYS A 72 3.35 1.94 3.14
N ILE A 73 4.35 2.15 2.28
CA ILE A 73 5.77 2.05 2.67
C ILE A 73 6.09 3.08 3.75
N THR A 74 5.77 4.35 3.51
CA THR A 74 6.05 5.43 4.49
C THR A 74 5.38 5.20 5.84
N LEU A 75 4.15 4.70 5.83
CA LEU A 75 3.39 4.36 7.04
C LEU A 75 4.04 3.19 7.80
N THR A 76 4.54 2.18 7.08
CA THR A 76 5.28 1.06 7.67
C THR A 76 6.59 1.51 8.32
N PHE A 77 7.31 2.47 7.72
CA PHE A 77 8.51 3.06 8.32
C PHE A 77 8.21 3.82 9.62
N ILE A 78 7.09 4.56 9.68
CA ILE A 78 6.65 5.24 10.91
C ILE A 78 6.42 4.21 12.02
N PHE A 79 5.75 3.10 11.73
CA PHE A 79 5.56 2.04 12.72
C PHE A 79 6.86 1.32 13.10
N ALA A 80 7.75 1.07 12.15
CA ALA A 80 9.06 0.49 12.43
C ALA A 80 9.88 1.36 13.40
N ALA A 81 9.77 2.69 13.32
CA ALA A 81 10.43 3.62 14.23
C ALA A 81 9.83 3.63 15.65
N LEU A 82 8.55 3.28 15.80
CA LEU A 82 7.85 3.31 17.10
C LEU A 82 8.13 2.07 17.97
N PHE A 83 8.57 0.95 17.38
CA PHE A 83 8.71 -0.31 18.10
C PHE A 83 10.14 -0.86 18.03
N SER A 84 10.76 -1.04 19.21
CA SER A 84 12.11 -1.60 19.33
C SER A 84 12.17 -3.13 19.20
N ARG A 85 11.04 -3.83 19.26
CA ARG A 85 10.94 -5.30 19.12
C ARG A 85 10.05 -5.68 17.94
N ALA A 86 10.66 -6.28 16.92
CA ALA A 86 10.01 -6.65 15.66
C ALA A 86 8.73 -7.50 15.82
N THR A 87 8.75 -8.53 16.67
CA THR A 87 7.59 -9.43 16.83
C THR A 87 6.37 -8.74 17.45
N LYS A 88 6.61 -7.84 18.42
CA LYS A 88 5.51 -7.05 19.02
C LYS A 88 5.02 -5.98 18.06
N ALA A 89 5.94 -5.36 17.32
CA ALA A 89 5.61 -4.39 16.27
C ALA A 89 4.66 -5.00 15.23
N ALA A 90 4.98 -6.20 14.72
CA ALA A 90 4.18 -6.86 13.69
C ALA A 90 2.72 -7.09 14.13
N ILE A 91 2.49 -7.61 15.35
CA ILE A 91 1.14 -7.85 15.86
C ILE A 91 0.37 -6.53 15.99
N VAL A 92 1.02 -5.49 16.52
CA VAL A 92 0.38 -4.19 16.72
C VAL A 92 0.07 -3.52 15.39
N VAL A 93 0.98 -3.57 14.42
CA VAL A 93 0.77 -3.05 13.06
C VAL A 93 -0.40 -3.76 12.38
N ILE A 94 -0.52 -5.08 12.50
CA ILE A 94 -1.65 -5.84 11.93
C ILE A 94 -2.97 -5.41 12.55
N LEU A 95 -3.03 -5.29 13.89
CA LEU A 95 -4.24 -4.83 14.58
C LEU A 95 -4.64 -3.42 14.16
N ILE A 96 -3.65 -2.52 14.09
CA ILE A 96 -3.80 -1.14 13.64
C ILE A 96 -4.27 -1.08 12.18
N TRP A 97 -3.78 -1.97 11.32
CA TRP A 97 -4.17 -2.04 9.91
C TRP A 97 -5.61 -2.54 9.70
N LEU A 98 -6.19 -3.25 10.68
CA LEU A 98 -7.53 -3.81 10.63
C LEU A 98 -8.64 -2.83 11.07
N VAL A 99 -8.33 -1.90 11.96
CA VAL A 99 -9.25 -0.84 12.43
C VAL A 99 -9.95 -0.06 11.28
N PRO A 100 -9.24 0.38 10.23
CA PRO A 100 -9.84 1.17 9.17
C PRO A 100 -10.79 0.36 8.27
N MET A 101 -10.56 -0.94 8.09
CA MET A 101 -11.51 -1.81 7.37
C MET A 101 -12.86 -1.89 8.08
N ALA A 102 -12.88 -1.87 9.41
CA ALA A 102 -14.13 -1.88 10.17
C ALA A 102 -14.87 -0.52 10.13
N LEU A 103 -14.15 0.57 9.89
CA LEU A 103 -14.69 1.94 9.88
C LEU A 103 -15.12 2.42 8.49
N GLU A 104 -14.80 1.66 7.43
CA GLU A 104 -15.09 2.00 6.03
C GLU A 104 -16.55 2.44 5.82
N ASN A 105 -17.50 1.62 6.27
CA ASN A 105 -18.95 1.86 6.12
C ASN A 105 -19.45 3.14 6.80
N GLN A 106 -18.71 3.68 7.77
CA GLN A 106 -19.09 4.88 8.53
C GLN A 106 -18.51 6.17 7.92
N ILE A 107 -17.52 6.04 7.03
CA ILE A 107 -16.77 7.14 6.42
C ILE A 107 -17.21 7.36 4.97
N ILE A 108 -17.56 6.28 4.25
CA ILE A 108 -18.15 6.33 2.91
C ILE A 108 -19.57 6.91 3.02
N GLY A 109 -19.70 8.24 2.84
CA GLY A 109 -20.97 8.97 2.95
C GLY A 109 -20.93 10.22 3.83
N LYS A 110 -19.81 10.47 4.53
CA LYS A 110 -19.58 11.73 5.26
C LYS A 110 -18.96 12.81 4.35
N SER A 111 -18.85 14.03 4.88
CA SER A 111 -18.27 15.19 4.20
C SER A 111 -16.92 14.90 3.52
N THR A 112 -16.70 15.50 2.35
CA THR A 112 -15.47 15.40 1.56
C THR A 112 -14.22 15.73 2.37
N SER A 113 -14.30 16.67 3.32
CA SER A 113 -13.19 17.01 4.22
C SER A 113 -12.82 15.87 5.16
N VAL A 114 -13.81 15.09 5.62
CA VAL A 114 -13.60 13.92 6.49
C VAL A 114 -13.03 12.75 5.69
N GLN A 115 -13.44 12.59 4.44
CA GLN A 115 -12.86 11.58 3.54
C GLN A 115 -11.39 11.90 3.25
N LEU A 116 -11.06 13.18 3.02
CA LEU A 116 -9.68 13.62 2.79
C LEU A 116 -8.79 13.41 4.03
N ALA A 117 -9.33 13.65 5.22
CA ALA A 117 -8.64 13.35 6.48
C ALA A 117 -8.49 11.85 6.72
N ALA A 118 -9.47 11.03 6.31
CA ALA A 118 -9.41 9.58 6.41
C ALA A 118 -8.35 8.96 5.49
N CYS A 119 -8.10 9.57 4.32
CA CYS A 119 -7.06 9.14 3.39
C CYS A 119 -5.63 9.23 3.94
N LEU A 120 -5.39 9.93 5.06
CA LEU A 120 -4.08 9.87 5.75
C LEU A 120 -3.73 8.43 6.13
N TRP A 121 -4.74 7.60 6.37
CA TRP A 121 -4.56 6.18 6.57
C TRP A 121 -4.63 5.46 5.23
N SER A 122 -3.50 4.89 4.80
CA SER A 122 -3.36 4.29 3.45
C SER A 122 -4.46 3.27 3.13
N THR A 123 -4.92 2.48 4.11
CA THR A 123 -6.01 1.50 3.94
C THR A 123 -7.36 2.16 3.64
N LEU A 124 -7.71 3.29 4.27
CA LEU A 124 -8.97 4.00 4.00
C LEU A 124 -8.93 4.71 2.64
N GLY A 125 -7.77 5.28 2.29
CA GLY A 125 -7.57 5.87 0.97
C GLY A 125 -7.81 4.86 -0.16
N LEU A 126 -7.40 3.60 0.04
CA LEU A 126 -7.69 2.51 -0.89
C LEU A 126 -9.19 2.23 -1.01
N CYS A 127 -9.89 2.04 0.12
CA CYS A 127 -11.32 1.75 0.13
C CYS A 127 -12.14 2.85 -0.56
N ILE A 128 -11.87 4.12 -0.23
CA ILE A 128 -12.56 5.27 -0.83
C ILE A 128 -12.26 5.36 -2.35
N GLY A 129 -11.00 5.13 -2.75
CA GLY A 129 -10.62 5.11 -4.16
C GLY A 129 -11.28 3.98 -4.93
N TYR A 130 -11.36 2.77 -4.36
CA TYR A 130 -12.05 1.65 -4.96
C TYR A 130 -13.56 1.91 -5.13
N ASP A 131 -14.25 2.42 -4.11
CA ASP A 131 -15.67 2.79 -4.19
C ASP A 131 -15.91 3.86 -5.27
N THR A 132 -14.97 4.79 -5.44
CA THR A 132 -15.04 5.81 -6.49
C THR A 132 -14.89 5.18 -7.89
N ILE A 133 -13.88 4.34 -8.10
CA ILE A 133 -13.67 3.62 -9.38
C ILE A 133 -14.90 2.74 -9.69
N HIS A 134 -15.42 2.01 -8.71
CA HIS A 134 -16.57 1.15 -8.88
C HIS A 134 -17.86 1.93 -9.22
N LYS A 135 -18.01 3.16 -8.71
CA LYS A 135 -19.11 4.06 -9.12
C LYS A 135 -18.96 4.56 -10.54
N PHE A 136 -17.75 4.87 -10.99
CA PHE A 136 -17.48 5.28 -12.37
C PHE A 136 -17.67 4.13 -13.37
N GLU A 137 -17.28 2.91 -13.00
CA GLU A 137 -17.54 1.69 -13.76
C GLU A 137 -19.05 1.48 -14.00
N LYS A 138 -19.86 1.67 -12.95
CA LYS A 138 -21.34 1.56 -13.03
C LYS A 138 -22.00 2.59 -13.94
N VAL A 139 -21.36 3.75 -14.14
CA VAL A 139 -21.85 4.83 -15.00
C VAL A 139 -21.39 4.63 -16.45
N GLY A 140 -20.34 3.82 -16.68
CA GLY A 140 -19.83 3.50 -18.02
C GLY A 140 -18.92 4.58 -18.62
N GLU A 141 -18.38 5.48 -17.79
CA GLU A 141 -17.40 6.51 -18.20
C GLU A 141 -16.04 6.29 -17.53
N GLY A 142 -15.59 5.04 -17.45
CA GLY A 142 -14.31 4.66 -16.85
C GLY A 142 -13.12 5.02 -17.74
#